data_AF-A0A8T6BV55-F1
#
_entry.id   AF-A0A8T6BV55-F1
#
_cell.length_a   1.000
_cell.length_b   1.000
_cell.length_c   1.000
_cell.angle_alpha   90.00
_cell.angle_beta   90.00
_cell.angle_gamma   90.00
#
_symmetry.space_group_name_H-M   'P 1'
#
loop_
_entity.id
_entity.type
_entity.pdbx_description
1 polymer ?
#
loop_
_entity_poly.entity_id
_entity_poly.type
_entity_poly.pdbx_seq_one_letter_code
_entity_poly.pdbx_strand_id
1 'polypeptide(L)'
;LEVDNDQITNIDTDVAYDAYLVGWYGTGVLNILAGGNASLTTITTSVIGGNENSKGTVNVLGGTWRLYDSGNNARPLNVGQSGTGTLNIKQKGHVDGGYLRLGSSTGGVGTVNVEGEDSVLTTELFEIGSYGTGSLNITDKGYVTSSIVAILGYQAGSNGQVVVEKGGEWLIKNNDSSIEFQIGNQGAGEATIREGGLITAENTIIGGNATGFGTLNVQDQDSVITVRRLYNGYFGNGTVNISNNGLINNKEYSLVGVQDGSHGVINVTDKGHWNFLGTGEAFRYIYIGDAGDGELNVSREGKVDSGIITAGMKETGTGNITVKDKNSVITNLGTNLGYDGHGE
;
A
#
# COMPACT_ATOMS: atom_id res chain seq x y z
N LEU A 1 19.09 -8.66 -21.63
CA LEU A 1 18.09 -9.42 -22.39
C LEU A 1 17.04 -8.46 -22.90
N GLU A 2 16.81 -8.46 -24.20
CA GLU A 2 15.69 -7.76 -24.82
C GLU A 2 14.71 -8.82 -25.33
N VAL A 3 13.43 -8.70 -24.96
CA VAL A 3 12.34 -9.56 -25.42
C VAL A 3 11.26 -8.65 -25.97
N ASP A 4 11.15 -8.55 -27.29
CA ASP A 4 10.28 -7.58 -27.95
C ASP A 4 9.81 -8.07 -29.33
N ASN A 5 8.93 -7.33 -30.00
CA ASN A 5 8.39 -7.69 -31.32
C ASN A 5 7.71 -9.06 -31.35
N ASP A 6 6.78 -9.26 -30.41
CA ASP A 6 6.00 -10.48 -30.18
C ASP A 6 6.85 -11.71 -29.79
N GLN A 7 8.10 -11.49 -29.37
CA GLN A 7 8.95 -12.55 -28.87
C GLN A 7 8.46 -13.12 -27.55
N ILE A 8 8.68 -14.43 -27.40
CA ILE A 8 8.51 -15.17 -26.15
C ILE A 8 9.84 -15.83 -25.80
N THR A 9 10.37 -15.54 -24.62
CA THR A 9 11.62 -16.13 -24.11
C THR A 9 11.33 -16.91 -22.84
N ASN A 10 11.91 -18.11 -22.72
CA ASN A 10 11.84 -18.92 -21.52
C ASN A 10 13.24 -19.02 -20.90
N ILE A 11 13.32 -18.86 -19.58
CA ILE A 11 14.51 -19.07 -18.76
C ILE A 11 14.20 -20.22 -17.81
N ASP A 12 14.92 -21.33 -17.96
CA ASP A 12 14.87 -22.52 -17.10
C ASP A 12 16.26 -22.91 -16.55
N THR A 13 17.24 -22.02 -16.72
CA THR A 13 18.60 -22.13 -16.20
C THR A 13 19.05 -20.83 -15.53
N ASP A 14 20.25 -20.84 -14.95
CA ASP A 14 20.90 -19.63 -14.45
C ASP A 14 21.32 -18.72 -15.62
N VAL A 15 20.89 -17.47 -15.60
CA VAL A 15 21.29 -16.44 -16.57
C VAL A 15 21.44 -15.08 -15.88
N ALA A 16 22.36 -14.27 -16.38
CA ALA A 16 22.53 -12.90 -15.90
C ALA A 16 22.70 -11.94 -17.08
N TYR A 17 22.04 -10.78 -17.01
CA TYR A 17 22.11 -9.74 -18.04
C TYR A 17 22.25 -8.34 -17.41
N ASP A 18 22.67 -7.37 -18.22
CA ASP A 18 22.79 -5.98 -17.74
C ASP A 18 21.44 -5.38 -17.35
N ALA A 19 20.42 -5.67 -18.16
CA ALA A 19 19.02 -5.35 -17.89
C ALA A 19 18.11 -6.37 -18.58
N TYR A 20 16.86 -6.40 -18.13
CA TYR A 20 15.77 -7.10 -18.81
C TYR A 20 14.82 -6.05 -19.37
N LEU A 21 14.71 -5.98 -20.70
CA LEU A 21 13.83 -5.06 -21.42
C LEU A 21 12.76 -5.89 -22.13
N VAL A 22 11.55 -5.92 -21.57
CA VAL A 22 10.46 -6.79 -22.05
C VAL A 22 9.33 -5.93 -22.59
N GLY A 23 9.03 -6.05 -23.88
CA GLY A 23 8.08 -5.20 -24.60
C GLY A 23 8.52 -3.74 -24.57
N TRP A 24 9.69 -3.43 -25.12
CA TRP A 24 10.25 -2.08 -25.08
C TRP A 24 9.60 -1.16 -26.12
N TYR A 25 9.50 -1.59 -27.37
CA TYR A 25 8.81 -0.89 -28.47
C TYR A 25 7.48 -1.57 -28.86
N GLY A 26 7.39 -2.90 -28.72
CA GLY A 26 6.22 -3.69 -29.10
C GLY A 26 5.74 -4.59 -27.97
N THR A 27 5.35 -5.82 -28.31
CA THR A 27 4.96 -6.84 -27.32
C THR A 27 6.15 -7.74 -26.99
N GLY A 28 6.31 -8.12 -25.73
CA GLY A 28 7.28 -9.15 -25.34
C GLY A 28 6.82 -9.95 -24.13
N VAL A 29 7.14 -11.24 -24.11
CA VAL A 29 6.82 -12.14 -22.99
C VAL A 29 8.06 -12.88 -22.52
N LEU A 30 8.42 -12.69 -21.25
CA LEU A 30 9.49 -13.43 -20.60
C LEU A 30 8.90 -14.38 -19.55
N ASN A 31 9.19 -15.67 -19.66
CA ASN A 31 8.84 -16.66 -18.66
C ASN A 31 10.10 -17.12 -17.92
N ILE A 32 10.11 -17.02 -16.61
CA ILE A 32 11.15 -17.55 -15.73
C ILE A 32 10.54 -18.76 -15.03
N LEU A 33 10.86 -19.93 -15.54
CA LEU A 33 10.26 -21.20 -15.15
C LEU A 33 10.99 -21.81 -13.94
N ALA A 34 10.41 -22.86 -13.36
CA ALA A 34 11.07 -23.65 -12.32
C ALA A 34 12.49 -24.09 -12.76
N GLY A 35 13.48 -23.86 -11.91
CA GLY A 35 14.90 -24.07 -12.22
C GLY A 35 15.60 -22.87 -12.86
N GLY A 36 14.85 -21.90 -13.38
CA GLY A 36 15.38 -20.65 -13.90
C GLY A 36 15.77 -19.68 -12.79
N ASN A 37 16.96 -19.10 -12.89
CA ASN A 37 17.47 -18.06 -12.00
C ASN A 37 18.01 -16.90 -12.84
N ALA A 38 17.21 -15.84 -12.95
CA ALA A 38 17.54 -14.64 -13.70
C ALA A 38 18.11 -13.58 -12.75
N SER A 39 19.26 -13.00 -13.05
CA SER A 39 19.87 -11.93 -12.24
C SER A 39 20.48 -10.80 -13.06
N LEU A 40 20.93 -9.73 -12.39
CA LEU A 40 21.63 -8.63 -13.05
C LEU A 40 23.16 -8.80 -13.00
N THR A 41 23.85 -8.43 -14.07
CA THR A 41 25.32 -8.29 -14.10
C THR A 41 25.78 -6.88 -13.73
N THR A 42 25.01 -5.86 -14.13
CA THR A 42 25.39 -4.43 -14.01
C THR A 42 24.24 -3.57 -13.48
N ILE A 43 24.31 -2.26 -13.70
CA ILE A 43 23.57 -1.23 -12.94
C ILE A 43 22.36 -0.63 -13.69
N THR A 44 21.98 -1.18 -14.84
CA THR A 44 20.91 -0.62 -15.67
C THR A 44 19.51 -0.99 -15.18
N THR A 45 18.58 -0.05 -15.33
CA THR A 45 17.15 -0.26 -15.01
C THR A 45 16.57 -1.36 -15.89
N SER A 46 15.88 -2.32 -15.28
CA SER A 46 15.07 -3.30 -16.00
C SER A 46 13.65 -2.75 -16.20
N VAL A 47 13.01 -3.11 -17.32
CA VAL A 47 11.74 -2.53 -17.74
C VAL A 47 10.82 -3.59 -18.34
N ILE A 48 9.55 -3.54 -17.93
CA ILE A 48 8.44 -4.31 -18.52
C ILE A 48 7.43 -3.30 -19.09
N GLY A 49 7.23 -3.25 -20.41
CA GLY A 49 6.36 -2.26 -21.06
C GLY A 49 7.03 -0.88 -21.10
N GLY A 50 7.97 -0.71 -22.02
CA GLY A 50 8.87 0.45 -22.09
C GLY A 50 8.20 1.72 -22.61
N ASN A 51 7.92 1.78 -23.90
CA ASN A 51 7.42 2.98 -24.58
C ASN A 51 5.90 3.01 -24.69
N GLU A 52 5.33 4.16 -25.07
CA GLU A 52 3.91 4.30 -25.36
C GLU A 52 3.41 3.19 -26.31
N ASN A 53 2.24 2.64 -26.02
CA ASN A 53 1.61 1.54 -26.76
C ASN A 53 2.35 0.18 -26.75
N SER A 54 3.52 0.07 -26.11
CA SER A 54 4.22 -1.21 -25.90
C SER A 54 3.58 -2.03 -24.79
N LYS A 55 3.81 -3.36 -24.83
CA LYS A 55 3.25 -4.34 -23.87
C LYS A 55 4.29 -5.35 -23.44
N GLY A 56 4.79 -5.22 -22.21
CA GLY A 56 5.66 -6.22 -21.61
C GLY A 56 4.90 -7.15 -20.67
N THR A 57 5.20 -8.44 -20.70
CA THR A 57 4.74 -9.40 -19.68
C THR A 57 5.90 -10.25 -19.19
N VAL A 58 6.07 -10.32 -17.88
CA VAL A 58 7.00 -11.26 -17.23
C VAL A 58 6.20 -12.21 -16.35
N ASN A 59 6.42 -13.52 -16.51
CA ASN A 59 5.84 -14.56 -15.68
C ASN A 59 6.95 -15.27 -14.92
N VAL A 60 6.97 -15.17 -13.60
CA VAL A 60 7.87 -15.93 -12.73
C VAL A 60 7.08 -17.11 -12.18
N LEU A 61 7.28 -18.28 -12.79
CA LEU A 61 6.52 -19.51 -12.60
C LEU A 61 7.40 -20.56 -11.91
N GLY A 62 7.60 -20.40 -10.60
CA GLY A 62 8.47 -21.26 -9.79
C GLY A 62 9.98 -21.01 -9.94
N GLY A 63 10.38 -20.07 -10.81
CA GLY A 63 11.76 -19.60 -10.92
C GLY A 63 12.08 -18.44 -9.98
N THR A 64 13.29 -17.92 -10.08
CA THR A 64 13.76 -16.74 -9.32
C THR A 64 14.19 -15.62 -10.25
N TRP A 65 13.82 -14.38 -9.92
CA TRP A 65 14.30 -13.18 -10.60
C TRP A 65 14.85 -12.18 -9.59
N ARG A 66 16.15 -11.89 -9.68
CA ARG A 66 16.87 -11.03 -8.75
C ARG A 66 17.35 -9.74 -9.41
N LEU A 67 16.76 -8.61 -9.00
CA LEU A 67 17.09 -7.26 -9.47
C LEU A 67 18.11 -6.58 -8.55
N TYR A 68 19.14 -7.34 -8.19
CA TYR A 68 20.32 -6.88 -7.49
C TYR A 68 21.54 -7.12 -8.37
N ASP A 69 22.46 -6.17 -8.39
CA ASP A 69 23.70 -6.34 -9.13
C ASP A 69 24.68 -7.30 -8.42
N SER A 70 25.83 -7.55 -9.06
CA SER A 70 26.90 -8.40 -8.53
C SER A 70 27.51 -7.90 -7.21
N GLY A 71 27.32 -6.63 -6.88
CA GLY A 71 27.70 -6.02 -5.59
C GLY A 71 26.60 -6.07 -4.53
N ASN A 72 25.49 -6.77 -4.81
CA ASN A 72 24.31 -6.86 -3.95
C ASN A 72 23.63 -5.50 -3.67
N ASN A 73 23.66 -4.60 -4.65
CA ASN A 73 22.91 -3.35 -4.59
C ASN A 73 21.58 -3.49 -5.33
N ALA A 74 20.49 -3.05 -4.71
CA ALA A 74 19.19 -2.98 -5.36
C ALA A 74 19.24 -2.12 -6.62
N ARG A 75 18.59 -2.60 -7.69
CA ARG A 75 18.47 -1.88 -8.96
C ARG A 75 17.00 -1.60 -9.30
N PRO A 76 16.71 -0.54 -10.07
CA PRO A 76 15.34 -0.20 -10.41
C PRO A 76 14.71 -1.23 -11.35
N LEU A 77 13.43 -1.53 -11.09
CA LEU A 77 12.53 -2.23 -12.00
C LEU A 77 11.31 -1.35 -12.25
N ASN A 78 11.10 -0.95 -13.50
CA ASN A 78 9.88 -0.26 -13.93
C ASN A 78 8.93 -1.25 -14.58
N VAL A 79 7.69 -1.32 -14.09
CA VAL A 79 6.61 -2.08 -14.70
C VAL A 79 5.57 -1.09 -15.22
N GLY A 80 5.38 -1.05 -16.53
CA GLY A 80 4.63 -0.01 -17.22
C GLY A 80 5.33 1.33 -17.10
N GLN A 81 6.44 1.51 -17.85
CA GLN A 81 7.16 2.78 -17.82
C GLN A 81 6.33 3.87 -18.50
N SER A 82 6.26 3.84 -19.83
CA SER A 82 5.30 4.62 -20.63
C SER A 82 4.28 3.72 -21.34
N GLY A 83 4.55 2.41 -21.39
CA GLY A 83 3.65 1.40 -21.94
C GLY A 83 2.84 0.67 -20.88
N THR A 84 2.34 -0.51 -21.24
CA THR A 84 1.68 -1.43 -20.32
C THR A 84 2.65 -2.54 -19.91
N GLY A 85 2.92 -2.68 -18.62
CA GLY A 85 3.75 -3.74 -18.08
C GLY A 85 2.96 -4.64 -17.14
N THR A 86 3.20 -5.94 -17.20
CA THR A 86 2.63 -6.92 -16.28
C THR A 86 3.70 -7.86 -15.74
N LEU A 87 3.79 -7.99 -14.42
CA LEU A 87 4.61 -8.98 -13.73
C LEU A 87 3.70 -9.94 -12.96
N ASN A 88 3.72 -11.21 -13.33
CA ASN A 88 3.00 -12.27 -12.64
C ASN A 88 4.00 -13.14 -11.87
N ILE A 89 3.78 -13.33 -10.58
CA ILE A 89 4.57 -14.18 -9.70
C ILE A 89 3.65 -15.27 -9.17
N LYS A 90 3.84 -16.49 -9.66
CA LYS A 90 2.96 -17.63 -9.37
C LYS A 90 3.77 -18.91 -9.18
N GLN A 91 3.09 -19.96 -8.72
CA GLN A 91 3.66 -21.32 -8.63
C GLN A 91 4.98 -21.36 -7.85
N LYS A 92 5.04 -20.66 -6.70
CA LYS A 92 6.26 -20.49 -5.89
C LYS A 92 7.36 -19.66 -6.54
N GLY A 93 7.00 -18.81 -7.49
CA GLY A 93 7.93 -17.86 -8.09
C GLY A 93 8.45 -16.86 -7.06
N HIS A 94 9.70 -16.43 -7.22
CA HIS A 94 10.34 -15.50 -6.30
C HIS A 94 10.94 -14.31 -7.06
N VAL A 95 10.62 -13.09 -6.64
CA VAL A 95 11.21 -11.86 -7.19
C VAL A 95 11.82 -11.02 -6.09
N ASP A 96 13.11 -10.73 -6.22
CA ASP A 96 13.82 -9.71 -5.43
C ASP A 96 13.88 -8.42 -6.27
N GLY A 97 12.88 -7.56 -6.11
CA GLY A 97 12.56 -6.44 -7.02
C GLY A 97 13.38 -5.16 -6.87
N GLY A 98 14.28 -5.07 -5.89
CA GLY A 98 15.11 -3.88 -5.68
C GLY A 98 14.30 -2.60 -5.45
N TYR A 99 14.30 -1.67 -6.40
CA TYR A 99 13.43 -0.47 -6.37
C TYR A 99 12.33 -0.59 -7.42
N LEU A 100 11.13 -0.96 -6.98
CA LEU A 100 10.02 -1.30 -7.86
C LEU A 100 9.07 -0.11 -8.07
N ARG A 101 8.82 0.25 -9.33
CA ARG A 101 7.88 1.29 -9.73
C ARG A 101 6.84 0.77 -10.70
N LEU A 102 5.56 0.96 -10.38
CA LEU A 102 4.43 0.61 -11.26
C LEU A 102 3.82 1.88 -11.84
N GLY A 103 3.72 1.97 -13.17
CA GLY A 103 3.27 3.20 -13.83
C GLY A 103 4.31 4.32 -13.63
N SER A 104 5.53 4.13 -14.12
CA SER A 104 6.67 5.00 -13.78
C SER A 104 6.76 6.30 -14.58
N SER A 105 5.89 6.52 -15.56
CA SER A 105 5.75 7.76 -16.32
C SER A 105 4.28 8.06 -16.59
N THR A 106 3.96 9.30 -16.95
CA THR A 106 2.59 9.69 -17.34
C THR A 106 2.09 8.78 -18.47
N GLY A 107 0.87 8.25 -18.32
CA GLY A 107 0.27 7.30 -19.26
C GLY A 107 0.75 5.84 -19.13
N GLY A 108 1.84 5.58 -18.39
CA GLY A 108 2.30 4.23 -18.10
C GLY A 108 1.34 3.47 -17.19
N VAL A 109 1.17 2.17 -17.47
CA VAL A 109 0.27 1.27 -16.72
C VAL A 109 1.05 0.05 -16.26
N GLY A 110 1.31 -0.06 -14.97
CA GLY A 110 2.03 -1.18 -14.36
C GLY A 110 1.10 -2.07 -13.55
N THR A 111 1.23 -3.39 -13.70
CA THR A 111 0.50 -4.36 -12.88
C THR A 111 1.43 -5.43 -12.34
N VAL A 112 1.33 -5.71 -11.05
CA VAL A 112 2.00 -6.83 -10.39
C VAL A 112 0.95 -7.72 -9.75
N ASN A 113 1.02 -9.02 -10.04
CA ASN A 113 0.18 -10.04 -9.43
C ASN A 113 1.06 -11.03 -8.67
N VAL A 114 0.83 -11.19 -7.38
CA VAL A 114 1.49 -12.19 -6.53
C VAL A 114 0.40 -13.17 -6.06
N GLU A 115 0.43 -14.37 -6.61
CA GLU A 115 -0.66 -15.34 -6.46
C GLU A 115 -0.13 -16.73 -6.10
N GLY A 116 -0.76 -17.34 -5.11
CA GLY A 116 -0.46 -18.69 -4.67
C GLY A 116 0.54 -18.74 -3.51
N GLU A 117 0.36 -19.77 -2.69
CA GLU A 117 1.24 -20.10 -1.57
C GLU A 117 2.71 -20.22 -2.02
N ASP A 118 3.62 -19.66 -1.21
CA ASP A 118 5.06 -19.53 -1.47
C ASP A 118 5.45 -18.65 -2.68
N SER A 119 4.52 -17.98 -3.36
CA SER A 119 4.86 -16.95 -4.35
C SER A 119 5.24 -15.66 -3.61
N VAL A 120 6.43 -15.14 -3.89
CA VAL A 120 7.04 -14.07 -3.07
C VAL A 120 7.55 -12.92 -3.94
N LEU A 121 7.25 -11.69 -3.49
CA LEU A 121 7.90 -10.47 -3.95
C LEU A 121 8.57 -9.76 -2.77
N THR A 122 9.87 -9.53 -2.87
CA THR A 122 10.59 -8.62 -1.97
C THR A 122 10.97 -7.36 -2.73
N THR A 123 10.93 -6.19 -2.07
CA THR A 123 11.37 -4.92 -2.65
C THR A 123 11.82 -3.99 -1.54
N GLU A 124 12.69 -3.04 -1.81
CA GLU A 124 13.11 -2.05 -0.81
C GLU A 124 12.17 -0.84 -0.84
N LEU A 125 12.17 -0.13 -1.96
CA LEU A 125 11.26 0.96 -2.27
C LEU A 125 10.16 0.42 -3.19
N PHE A 126 8.90 0.76 -2.89
CA PHE A 126 7.76 0.37 -3.71
C PHE A 126 6.87 1.58 -4.02
N GLU A 127 6.88 2.04 -5.26
CA GLU A 127 5.95 3.07 -5.75
C GLU A 127 4.90 2.41 -6.66
N ILE A 128 3.63 2.51 -6.28
CA ILE A 128 2.48 1.94 -6.99
C ILE A 128 1.68 3.12 -7.52
N GLY A 129 1.69 3.33 -8.84
CA GLY A 129 1.20 4.57 -9.42
C GLY A 129 2.20 5.70 -9.14
N SER A 130 3.39 5.61 -9.75
CA SER A 130 4.45 6.59 -9.53
C SER A 130 4.11 7.94 -10.21
N TYR A 131 4.05 7.95 -11.54
CA TYR A 131 3.58 9.10 -12.36
C TYR A 131 2.36 8.73 -13.22
N GLY A 132 2.12 7.43 -13.43
CA GLY A 132 0.99 6.88 -14.18
C GLY A 132 0.07 6.07 -13.27
N THR A 133 -0.42 4.93 -13.79
CA THR A 133 -1.28 4.01 -13.05
C THR A 133 -0.51 2.76 -12.64
N GLY A 134 -0.59 2.39 -11.37
CA GLY A 134 0.01 1.16 -10.87
C GLY A 134 -0.99 0.33 -10.07
N SER A 135 -0.92 -0.99 -10.23
CA SER A 135 -1.77 -1.94 -9.51
C SER A 135 -0.95 -3.09 -8.94
N LEU A 136 -1.16 -3.41 -7.66
CA LEU A 136 -0.63 -4.60 -7.00
C LEU A 136 -1.79 -5.46 -6.49
N ASN A 137 -1.81 -6.73 -6.90
CA ASN A 137 -2.74 -7.72 -6.41
C ASN A 137 -1.97 -8.82 -5.66
N ILE A 138 -2.36 -9.06 -4.41
CA ILE A 138 -1.82 -10.13 -3.57
C ILE A 138 -2.98 -11.06 -3.22
N THR A 139 -2.91 -12.30 -3.70
CA THR A 139 -4.03 -13.23 -3.67
C THR A 139 -3.57 -14.63 -3.34
N ASP A 140 -4.50 -15.48 -2.87
CA ASP A 140 -4.29 -16.92 -2.67
C ASP A 140 -3.00 -17.24 -1.88
N LYS A 141 -2.78 -16.52 -0.77
CA LYS A 141 -1.60 -16.61 0.11
C LYS A 141 -0.26 -16.18 -0.52
N GLY A 142 -0.28 -15.38 -1.59
CA GLY A 142 0.91 -14.67 -2.05
C GLY A 142 1.49 -13.77 -0.95
N TYR A 143 2.80 -13.57 -0.95
CA TYR A 143 3.50 -12.83 0.11
C TYR A 143 4.37 -11.71 -0.46
N VAL A 144 4.21 -10.50 0.07
CA VAL A 144 4.99 -9.32 -0.34
C VAL A 144 5.70 -8.70 0.86
N THR A 145 6.95 -8.29 0.68
CA THR A 145 7.68 -7.47 1.67
C THR A 145 8.26 -6.21 1.06
N SER A 146 8.10 -5.09 1.76
CA SER A 146 8.75 -3.81 1.42
C SER A 146 9.47 -3.19 2.63
N SER A 147 10.72 -2.73 2.45
CA SER A 147 11.64 -2.43 3.57
C SER A 147 12.22 -1.01 3.66
N ILE A 148 11.81 -0.06 2.82
CA ILE A 148 12.20 1.36 2.95
C ILE A 148 10.96 2.25 2.99
N VAL A 149 10.12 2.16 1.96
CA VAL A 149 8.89 2.93 1.85
C VAL A 149 7.96 2.25 0.85
N ALA A 150 6.65 2.32 1.11
CA ALA A 150 5.62 1.93 0.16
C ALA A 150 4.69 3.12 -0.08
N ILE A 151 4.49 3.51 -1.34
CA ILE A 151 3.73 4.71 -1.72
C ILE A 151 2.72 4.33 -2.81
N LEU A 152 1.45 4.68 -2.60
CA LEU A 152 0.39 4.59 -3.59
C LEU A 152 0.02 6.00 -4.05
N GLY A 153 0.07 6.26 -5.36
CA GLY A 153 -0.22 7.57 -5.91
C GLY A 153 0.85 8.60 -5.53
N TYR A 154 2.08 8.38 -6.00
CA TYR A 154 3.24 9.18 -5.59
C TYR A 154 3.15 10.64 -6.08
N GLN A 155 2.88 10.85 -7.37
CA GLN A 155 2.86 12.18 -7.98
C GLN A 155 1.44 12.68 -8.26
N ALA A 156 1.27 13.99 -8.39
CA ALA A 156 -0.01 14.57 -8.80
C ALA A 156 -0.50 13.97 -10.13
N GLY A 157 -1.78 13.57 -10.17
CA GLY A 157 -2.38 12.90 -11.33
C GLY A 157 -2.05 11.41 -11.49
N SER A 158 -1.19 10.83 -10.65
CA SER A 158 -0.96 9.39 -10.61
C SER A 158 -2.06 8.64 -9.85
N ASN A 159 -2.20 7.34 -10.12
CA ASN A 159 -3.18 6.47 -9.48
C ASN A 159 -2.55 5.14 -9.03
N GLY A 160 -2.48 4.91 -7.73
CA GLY A 160 -1.99 3.67 -7.14
C GLY A 160 -3.10 2.84 -6.53
N GLN A 161 -3.21 1.56 -6.89
CA GLN A 161 -4.19 0.64 -6.33
C GLN A 161 -3.55 -0.63 -5.78
N VAL A 162 -3.96 -1.05 -4.60
CA VAL A 162 -3.57 -2.31 -3.97
C VAL A 162 -4.81 -3.10 -3.57
N VAL A 163 -4.80 -4.39 -3.87
CA VAL A 163 -5.77 -5.36 -3.35
C VAL A 163 -5.01 -6.50 -2.66
N VAL A 164 -5.37 -6.75 -1.40
CA VAL A 164 -4.87 -7.90 -0.63
C VAL A 164 -6.07 -8.74 -0.22
N GLU A 165 -6.17 -9.94 -0.76
CA GLU A 165 -7.33 -10.82 -0.55
C GLU A 165 -6.95 -12.30 -0.47
N LYS A 166 -7.90 -13.15 -0.04
CA LYS A 166 -7.78 -14.62 -0.04
C LYS A 166 -6.53 -15.10 0.70
N GLY A 167 -6.29 -14.54 1.87
CA GLY A 167 -5.11 -14.85 2.69
C GLY A 167 -3.79 -14.31 2.16
N GLY A 168 -3.79 -13.47 1.12
CA GLY A 168 -2.60 -12.73 0.70
C GLY A 168 -2.07 -11.84 1.81
N GLU A 169 -0.76 -11.62 1.83
CA GLU A 169 -0.08 -10.89 2.90
C GLU A 169 0.91 -9.84 2.38
N TRP A 170 0.92 -8.67 3.00
CA TRP A 170 1.93 -7.63 2.76
C TRP A 170 2.55 -7.14 4.07
N LEU A 171 3.86 -7.32 4.20
CA LEU A 171 4.67 -6.78 5.29
C LEU A 171 5.44 -5.54 4.84
N ILE A 172 5.09 -4.38 5.38
CA ILE A 172 5.73 -3.09 5.15
C ILE A 172 6.53 -2.73 6.40
N LYS A 173 7.77 -3.23 6.47
CA LYS A 173 8.59 -3.13 7.68
C LYS A 173 10.09 -3.30 7.40
N ASN A 174 10.92 -2.66 8.23
CA ASN A 174 12.35 -2.86 8.39
C ASN A 174 12.72 -2.68 9.87
N ASN A 175 14.02 -2.59 10.16
CA ASN A 175 14.53 -2.41 11.52
C ASN A 175 14.56 -0.94 12.00
N ASP A 176 14.18 0.01 11.15
CA ASP A 176 14.10 1.45 11.43
C ASP A 176 12.65 1.87 11.67
N SER A 177 12.44 2.73 12.67
CA SER A 177 11.11 3.23 13.07
C SER A 177 10.56 4.32 12.15
N SER A 178 11.26 4.61 11.04
CA SER A 178 10.94 5.70 10.12
C SER A 178 10.13 5.27 8.89
N ILE A 179 9.91 3.97 8.64
CA ILE A 179 9.16 3.56 7.43
C ILE A 179 7.72 4.07 7.48
N GLU A 180 7.33 4.60 6.33
CA GLU A 180 5.98 5.04 6.04
C GLU A 180 5.34 4.17 4.95
N PHE A 181 4.12 3.75 5.21
CA PHE A 181 3.17 3.33 4.19
C PHE A 181 2.30 4.53 3.84
N GLN A 182 2.38 5.04 2.62
CA GLN A 182 1.66 6.22 2.19
C GLN A 182 0.58 5.87 1.16
N ILE A 183 -0.66 6.24 1.44
CA ILE A 183 -1.80 6.04 0.54
C ILE A 183 -2.28 7.43 0.08
N GLY A 184 -2.09 7.71 -1.21
CA GLY A 184 -2.39 9.01 -1.81
C GLY A 184 -1.38 10.06 -1.36
N ASN A 185 -0.14 10.00 -1.87
CA ASN A 185 0.90 10.98 -1.50
C ASN A 185 0.62 12.35 -2.12
N GLN A 186 0.79 12.53 -3.44
CA GLN A 186 0.32 13.72 -4.17
C GLN A 186 -0.79 13.38 -5.18
N GLY A 187 -0.91 12.10 -5.55
CA GLY A 187 -1.96 11.57 -6.42
C GLY A 187 -3.05 10.83 -5.65
N ALA A 188 -3.79 9.99 -6.36
CA ALA A 188 -4.79 9.10 -5.79
C ALA A 188 -4.16 7.77 -5.39
N GLY A 189 -4.41 7.33 -4.16
CA GLY A 189 -4.00 6.02 -3.68
C GLY A 189 -5.17 5.29 -3.03
N GLU A 190 -5.31 4.00 -3.33
CA GLU A 190 -6.33 3.13 -2.76
C GLU A 190 -5.74 1.79 -2.34
N ALA A 191 -5.94 1.41 -1.07
CA ALA A 191 -5.61 0.07 -0.58
C ALA A 191 -6.89 -0.62 -0.10
N THR A 192 -7.17 -1.81 -0.62
CA THR A 192 -8.30 -2.65 -0.21
C THR A 192 -7.81 -3.96 0.36
N ILE A 193 -8.28 -4.28 1.57
CA ILE A 193 -7.99 -5.53 2.28
C ILE A 193 -9.32 -6.22 2.51
N ARG A 194 -9.47 -7.42 1.95
CA ARG A 194 -10.73 -8.15 1.96
C ARG A 194 -10.54 -9.66 1.97
N GLU A 195 -11.62 -10.41 2.18
CA GLU A 195 -11.60 -11.89 2.09
C GLU A 195 -10.41 -12.55 2.84
N GLY A 196 -10.09 -12.07 4.05
CA GLY A 196 -9.00 -12.61 4.87
C GLY A 196 -7.59 -12.13 4.50
N GLY A 197 -7.46 -11.06 3.70
CA GLY A 197 -6.16 -10.45 3.40
C GLY A 197 -5.52 -9.77 4.61
N LEU A 198 -4.19 -9.71 4.64
CA LEU A 198 -3.43 -9.18 5.78
C LEU A 198 -2.39 -8.14 5.36
N ILE A 199 -2.36 -7.00 6.05
CA ILE A 199 -1.27 -6.03 5.95
C ILE A 199 -0.68 -5.77 7.34
N THR A 200 0.65 -5.74 7.43
CA THR A 200 1.35 -5.19 8.59
C THR A 200 2.22 -4.03 8.14
N ALA A 201 2.01 -2.85 8.72
CA ALA A 201 2.77 -1.65 8.41
C ALA A 201 3.27 -0.94 9.67
N GLU A 202 4.26 -0.06 9.49
CA GLU A 202 4.78 0.82 10.53
C GLU A 202 3.92 2.10 10.62
N ASN A 203 4.48 3.29 10.36
CA ASN A 203 3.66 4.50 10.27
C ASN A 203 2.84 4.45 8.98
N THR A 204 1.53 4.70 9.05
CA THR A 204 0.66 4.76 7.88
C THR A 204 0.09 6.16 7.71
N ILE A 205 0.27 6.75 6.53
CA ILE A 205 -0.15 8.11 6.18
C ILE A 205 -1.16 8.02 5.02
N ILE A 206 -2.31 8.65 5.17
CA ILE A 206 -3.37 8.67 4.16
C ILE A 206 -3.69 10.12 3.81
N GLY A 207 -3.63 10.48 2.53
CA GLY A 207 -3.70 11.89 2.09
C GLY A 207 -2.43 12.66 2.49
N GLY A 208 -1.29 12.24 1.93
CA GLY A 208 0.05 12.62 2.38
C GLY A 208 0.44 14.08 2.16
N ASN A 209 0.11 14.67 1.01
CA ASN A 209 0.35 16.08 0.66
C ASN A 209 -0.97 16.79 0.34
N ALA A 210 -0.94 18.12 0.18
CA ALA A 210 -2.13 18.96 -0.05
C ALA A 210 -3.03 18.51 -1.22
N THR A 211 -2.48 17.92 -2.29
CA THR A 211 -3.24 17.40 -3.43
C THR A 211 -3.54 15.90 -3.33
N GLY A 212 -3.03 15.22 -2.30
CA GLY A 212 -3.13 13.78 -2.13
C GLY A 212 -4.53 13.35 -1.71
N PHE A 213 -5.01 12.27 -2.33
CA PHE A 213 -6.28 11.61 -2.00
C PHE A 213 -6.01 10.15 -1.67
N GLY A 214 -6.14 9.79 -0.39
CA GLY A 214 -5.90 8.43 0.08
C GLY A 214 -7.19 7.75 0.52
N THR A 215 -7.38 6.48 0.14
CA THR A 215 -8.47 5.63 0.63
C THR A 215 -7.94 4.29 1.12
N LEU A 216 -8.29 3.91 2.35
CA LEU A 216 -8.03 2.59 2.92
C LEU A 216 -9.36 1.89 3.20
N ASN A 217 -9.60 0.75 2.57
CA ASN A 217 -10.77 -0.09 2.80
C ASN A 217 -10.33 -1.39 3.48
N VAL A 218 -10.92 -1.70 4.64
CA VAL A 218 -10.72 -2.96 5.36
C VAL A 218 -12.07 -3.58 5.60
N GLN A 219 -12.33 -4.70 4.93
CA GLN A 219 -13.66 -5.31 4.89
C GLN A 219 -13.61 -6.82 4.99
N ASP A 220 -14.72 -7.41 5.42
CA ASP A 220 -14.91 -8.85 5.55
C ASP A 220 -14.15 -9.46 6.75
N GLN A 221 -14.66 -10.59 7.22
CA GLN A 221 -14.11 -11.31 8.36
C GLN A 221 -12.65 -11.71 8.09
N ASP A 222 -11.83 -11.62 9.14
CA ASP A 222 -10.40 -11.97 9.15
C ASP A 222 -9.49 -11.08 8.27
N SER A 223 -10.04 -10.07 7.60
CA SER A 223 -9.25 -9.04 6.92
C SER A 223 -8.69 -8.06 7.93
N VAL A 224 -7.36 -7.95 7.99
CA VAL A 224 -6.67 -7.18 9.04
C VAL A 224 -5.59 -6.29 8.46
N ILE A 225 -5.54 -5.05 8.94
CA ILE A 225 -4.31 -4.26 8.92
C ILE A 225 -3.83 -3.98 10.33
N THR A 226 -2.56 -4.24 10.59
CA THR A 226 -1.88 -3.83 11.82
C THR A 226 -0.89 -2.73 11.53
N VAL A 227 -1.06 -1.56 12.15
CA VAL A 227 -0.18 -0.39 11.98
C VAL A 227 0.45 0.02 13.30
N ARG A 228 1.61 0.70 13.26
CA ARG A 228 2.17 1.33 14.47
C ARG A 228 1.43 2.61 14.80
N ARG A 229 1.35 3.54 13.86
CA ARG A 229 0.60 4.81 13.94
C ARG A 229 -0.20 5.02 12.68
N LEU A 230 -1.33 5.71 12.79
CA LEU A 230 -2.18 6.07 11.66
C LEU A 230 -2.36 7.59 11.60
N TYR A 231 -2.06 8.18 10.46
CA TYR A 231 -2.28 9.59 10.15
C TYR A 231 -3.24 9.66 8.96
N ASN A 232 -4.48 10.09 9.19
CA ASN A 232 -5.52 10.14 8.15
C ASN A 232 -5.89 11.59 7.82
N GLY A 233 -5.77 11.96 6.56
CA GLY A 233 -5.82 13.36 6.14
C GLY A 233 -4.62 14.10 6.71
N TYR A 234 -3.40 13.77 6.25
CA TYR A 234 -2.19 14.34 6.83
C TYR A 234 -2.00 15.81 6.43
N PHE A 235 -1.72 16.07 5.15
CA PHE A 235 -1.82 17.41 4.55
C PHE A 235 -2.95 17.49 3.51
N GLY A 236 -3.43 16.34 3.03
CA GLY A 236 -4.48 16.24 2.02
C GLY A 236 -5.76 15.60 2.56
N ASN A 237 -6.40 14.82 1.71
CA ASN A 237 -7.68 14.16 2.01
C ASN A 237 -7.48 12.67 2.23
N GLY A 238 -7.93 12.17 3.38
CA GLY A 238 -7.85 10.75 3.73
C GLY A 238 -9.20 10.17 4.10
N THR A 239 -9.50 8.98 3.60
CA THR A 239 -10.70 8.20 3.96
C THR A 239 -10.29 6.81 4.41
N VAL A 240 -10.77 6.38 5.57
CA VAL A 240 -10.64 5.00 6.07
C VAL A 240 -12.02 4.41 6.24
N ASN A 241 -12.26 3.26 5.63
CA ASN A 241 -13.50 2.50 5.76
C ASN A 241 -13.20 1.14 6.40
N ILE A 242 -13.82 0.88 7.55
CA ILE A 242 -13.76 -0.39 8.25
C ILE A 242 -15.18 -0.96 8.25
N SER A 243 -15.40 -2.07 7.55
CA SER A 243 -16.75 -2.60 7.32
C SER A 243 -16.79 -4.12 7.36
N ASN A 244 -17.98 -4.71 7.43
CA ASN A 244 -18.21 -6.15 7.29
C ASN A 244 -17.31 -7.04 8.17
N ASN A 245 -17.06 -6.67 9.44
CA ASN A 245 -16.13 -7.35 10.37
C ASN A 245 -14.63 -7.21 10.04
N GLY A 246 -14.23 -6.31 9.14
CA GLY A 246 -12.84 -5.94 8.94
C GLY A 246 -12.24 -5.30 10.19
N LEU A 247 -10.92 -5.45 10.37
CA LEU A 247 -10.22 -5.05 11.59
C LEU A 247 -8.99 -4.17 11.30
N ILE A 248 -8.95 -3.00 11.93
CA ILE A 248 -7.72 -2.20 12.03
C ILE A 248 -7.18 -2.32 13.45
N ASN A 249 -5.94 -2.79 13.57
CA ASN A 249 -5.18 -2.83 14.81
C ASN A 249 -4.13 -1.72 14.81
N ASN A 250 -4.23 -0.77 15.74
CA ASN A 250 -3.26 0.30 15.93
C ASN A 250 -2.43 0.02 17.18
N LYS A 251 -1.09 -0.01 17.07
CA LYS A 251 -0.22 -0.26 18.24
C LYS A 251 -0.06 0.95 19.14
N GLU A 252 0.00 2.14 18.53
CA GLU A 252 0.17 3.42 19.24
C GLU A 252 -1.01 4.36 18.95
N TYR A 253 -0.77 5.65 18.72
CA TYR A 253 -1.81 6.65 18.53
C TYR A 253 -2.25 6.79 17.07
N SER A 254 -3.35 7.52 16.86
CA SER A 254 -3.83 7.92 15.54
C SER A 254 -4.26 9.38 15.51
N LEU A 255 -4.01 10.06 14.40
CA LEU A 255 -4.41 11.44 14.14
C LEU A 255 -5.29 11.49 12.89
N VAL A 256 -6.38 12.25 12.95
CA VAL A 256 -7.36 12.40 11.86
C VAL A 256 -7.58 13.90 11.62
N GLY A 257 -7.42 14.37 10.39
CA GLY A 257 -7.37 15.81 10.10
C GLY A 257 -6.13 16.45 10.74
N VAL A 258 -4.95 16.09 10.25
CA VAL A 258 -3.69 16.28 11.00
C VAL A 258 -3.15 17.70 10.92
N GLN A 259 -3.12 18.28 9.73
CA GLN A 259 -2.56 19.61 9.47
C GLN A 259 -3.67 20.61 9.10
N ASP A 260 -3.38 21.90 9.25
CA ASP A 260 -4.30 22.96 8.82
C ASP A 260 -4.69 22.79 7.34
N GLY A 261 -5.99 22.89 7.04
CA GLY A 261 -6.57 22.66 5.71
C GLY A 261 -6.65 21.19 5.24
N SER A 262 -6.21 20.23 6.05
CA SER A 262 -6.36 18.79 5.74
C SER A 262 -7.72 18.23 6.19
N HIS A 263 -8.15 17.13 5.58
CA HIS A 263 -9.43 16.49 5.91
C HIS A 263 -9.28 14.97 6.04
N GLY A 264 -9.63 14.42 7.19
CA GLY A 264 -9.57 13.00 7.48
C GLY A 264 -10.95 12.46 7.89
N VAL A 265 -11.41 11.41 7.23
CA VAL A 265 -12.66 10.72 7.57
C VAL A 265 -12.38 9.26 7.91
N ILE A 266 -12.91 8.78 9.04
CA ILE A 266 -12.90 7.36 9.42
C ILE A 266 -14.33 6.89 9.59
N ASN A 267 -14.72 5.87 8.82
CA ASN A 267 -16.01 5.22 8.89
C ASN A 267 -15.84 3.81 9.46
N VAL A 268 -16.51 3.53 10.58
CA VAL A 268 -16.55 2.22 11.23
C VAL A 268 -17.99 1.73 11.18
N THR A 269 -18.27 0.79 10.29
CA THR A 269 -19.62 0.38 9.91
C THR A 269 -19.75 -1.12 9.85
N ASP A 270 -20.96 -1.66 9.85
CA ASP A 270 -21.24 -3.07 9.54
C ASP A 270 -20.36 -4.05 10.32
N LYS A 271 -20.28 -3.87 11.64
CA LYS A 271 -19.42 -4.65 12.57
C LYS A 271 -17.91 -4.52 12.35
N GLY A 272 -17.47 -3.58 11.52
CA GLY A 272 -16.07 -3.20 11.42
C GLY A 272 -15.53 -2.76 12.79
N HIS A 273 -14.24 -3.03 13.02
CA HIS A 273 -13.60 -2.80 14.31
C HIS A 273 -12.30 -2.02 14.17
N TRP A 274 -12.21 -0.88 14.85
CA TRP A 274 -10.97 -0.16 15.06
C TRP A 274 -10.46 -0.38 16.47
N ASN A 275 -9.29 -1.00 16.61
CA ASN A 275 -8.79 -1.52 17.88
C ASN A 275 -7.38 -1.02 18.20
N PHE A 276 -7.14 -0.60 19.44
CA PHE A 276 -5.84 -0.13 19.92
C PHE A 276 -5.20 -1.14 20.89
N LEU A 277 -4.05 -1.72 20.51
CA LEU A 277 -3.50 -2.95 21.10
C LEU A 277 -2.58 -2.81 22.34
N GLY A 278 -2.03 -1.63 22.65
CA GLY A 278 -0.96 -1.52 23.67
C GLY A 278 -1.47 -1.32 25.09
N THR A 279 -0.84 -1.83 26.16
CA THR A 279 -1.24 -1.54 27.57
C THR A 279 -0.45 -0.35 28.12
N GLY A 280 -1.02 0.86 28.08
CA GLY A 280 -0.43 2.06 28.68
C GLY A 280 -1.07 3.35 28.15
N GLU A 281 -1.27 4.35 29.01
CA GLU A 281 -1.98 5.59 28.65
C GLU A 281 -1.24 6.44 27.62
N ALA A 282 0.11 6.39 27.60
CA ALA A 282 0.94 7.24 26.74
C ALA A 282 0.83 6.96 25.22
N PHE A 283 0.24 5.83 24.82
CA PHE A 283 0.24 5.39 23.41
C PHE A 283 -1.17 5.16 22.85
N ARG A 284 -2.25 5.54 23.53
CA ARG A 284 -3.62 5.25 23.09
C ARG A 284 -4.44 6.50 22.80
N TYR A 285 -3.84 7.49 22.15
CA TYR A 285 -4.56 8.71 21.78
C TYR A 285 -5.17 8.59 20.39
N ILE A 286 -6.40 9.04 20.26
CA ILE A 286 -7.00 9.37 18.97
C ILE A 286 -7.28 10.87 18.98
N TYR A 287 -6.68 11.61 18.05
CA TYR A 287 -7.07 13.01 17.81
C TYR A 287 -7.94 13.07 16.57
N ILE A 288 -9.19 13.49 16.76
CA ILE A 288 -10.15 13.76 15.69
C ILE A 288 -10.17 15.27 15.50
N GLY A 289 -9.65 15.74 14.38
CA GLY A 289 -9.34 17.15 14.16
C GLY A 289 -8.14 17.59 14.99
N ASP A 290 -6.93 17.21 14.58
CA ASP A 290 -5.70 17.67 15.25
C ASP A 290 -5.47 19.16 14.98
N ALA A 291 -5.08 19.52 13.76
CA ALA A 291 -5.08 20.91 13.26
C ALA A 291 -6.01 21.12 12.06
N GLY A 292 -6.50 20.05 11.44
CA GLY A 292 -7.44 20.10 10.32
C GLY A 292 -8.82 19.57 10.71
N ASP A 293 -9.59 19.17 9.71
CA ASP A 293 -10.93 18.64 9.88
C ASP A 293 -10.88 17.11 9.99
N GLY A 294 -11.26 16.58 11.15
CA GLY A 294 -11.34 15.15 11.40
C GLY A 294 -12.76 14.68 11.68
N GLU A 295 -13.13 13.55 11.09
CA GLU A 295 -14.43 12.91 11.30
C GLU A 295 -14.27 11.44 11.70
N LEU A 296 -14.99 11.03 12.74
CA LEU A 296 -15.15 9.64 13.14
C LEU A 296 -16.63 9.26 13.15
N ASN A 297 -17.02 8.40 12.22
CA ASN A 297 -18.40 7.94 12.04
C ASN A 297 -18.50 6.45 12.43
N VAL A 298 -19.26 6.14 13.48
CA VAL A 298 -19.51 4.79 13.96
C VAL A 298 -20.99 4.45 13.80
N SER A 299 -21.31 3.44 12.99
CA SER A 299 -22.70 3.08 12.68
C SER A 299 -22.85 1.58 12.41
N ARG A 300 -24.10 1.10 12.28
CA ARG A 300 -24.41 -0.30 11.93
C ARG A 300 -23.57 -1.34 12.69
N GLU A 301 -23.58 -1.28 14.02
CA GLU A 301 -22.83 -2.18 14.91
C GLU A 301 -21.29 -2.04 14.84
N GLY A 302 -20.77 -0.95 14.26
CA GLY A 302 -19.35 -0.63 14.25
C GLY A 302 -18.78 -0.43 15.65
N LYS A 303 -17.51 -0.80 15.84
CA LYS A 303 -16.84 -0.76 17.15
C LYS A 303 -15.52 -0.01 17.10
N VAL A 304 -15.29 0.86 18.08
CA VAL A 304 -13.98 1.48 18.32
C VAL A 304 -13.54 1.18 19.74
N ASP A 305 -12.39 0.54 19.93
CA ASP A 305 -11.75 0.34 21.23
C ASP A 305 -10.48 1.17 21.29
N SER A 306 -10.45 2.18 22.16
CA SER A 306 -9.37 3.19 22.21
C SER A 306 -8.97 3.56 23.64
N GLY A 307 -7.94 4.40 23.78
CA GLY A 307 -7.59 5.01 25.06
C GLY A 307 -8.32 6.33 25.26
N ILE A 308 -7.63 7.45 25.08
CA ILE A 308 -8.24 8.78 25.17
C ILE A 308 -8.53 9.26 23.76
N ILE A 309 -9.74 9.77 23.54
CA ILE A 309 -10.10 10.47 22.31
C ILE A 309 -10.18 11.97 22.59
N THR A 310 -9.52 12.78 21.77
CA THR A 310 -9.69 14.24 21.79
C THR A 310 -10.29 14.68 20.46
N ALA A 311 -11.39 15.43 20.51
CA ALA A 311 -11.98 16.10 19.36
C ALA A 311 -11.64 17.60 19.40
N GLY A 312 -11.07 18.14 18.32
CA GLY A 312 -10.64 19.54 18.24
C GLY A 312 -9.42 19.82 19.12
N MET A 313 -8.25 19.31 18.73
CA MET A 313 -7.03 19.35 19.54
C MET A 313 -6.36 20.73 19.54
N LYS A 314 -6.04 21.29 18.36
CA LYS A 314 -5.36 22.59 18.20
C LYS A 314 -6.34 23.67 17.76
N GLU A 315 -5.92 24.94 17.81
CA GLU A 315 -6.74 26.14 17.50
C GLU A 315 -7.54 26.04 16.18
N THR A 316 -6.95 25.45 15.13
CA THR A 316 -7.60 25.29 13.82
C THR A 316 -8.31 23.93 13.64
N GLY A 317 -8.17 23.02 14.60
CA GLY A 317 -8.70 21.66 14.50
C GLY A 317 -10.20 21.59 14.74
N THR A 318 -10.92 20.95 13.82
CA THR A 318 -12.34 20.62 13.95
C THR A 318 -12.50 19.11 14.05
N GLY A 319 -13.02 18.62 15.17
CA GLY A 319 -13.25 17.20 15.38
C GLY A 319 -14.72 16.87 15.51
N ASN A 320 -15.25 15.99 14.65
CA ASN A 320 -16.63 15.52 14.73
C ASN A 320 -16.69 14.01 14.99
N ILE A 321 -17.37 13.59 16.05
CA ILE A 321 -17.57 12.17 16.40
C ILE A 321 -19.06 11.84 16.38
N THR A 322 -19.47 11.02 15.40
CA THR A 322 -20.86 10.55 15.28
C THR A 322 -20.95 9.06 15.63
N VAL A 323 -21.79 8.72 16.61
CA VAL A 323 -22.17 7.32 16.90
C VAL A 323 -23.68 7.16 16.72
N LYS A 324 -24.11 6.29 15.81
CA LYS A 324 -25.53 6.06 15.50
C LYS A 324 -25.85 4.59 15.29
N ASP A 325 -27.13 4.27 15.23
CA ASP A 325 -27.67 2.91 15.14
C ASP A 325 -27.46 2.06 16.40
N LYS A 326 -28.25 0.99 16.51
CA LYS A 326 -28.18 0.06 17.63
C LYS A 326 -26.83 -0.68 17.62
N ASN A 327 -26.25 -0.88 18.80
CA ASN A 327 -24.99 -1.61 19.05
C ASN A 327 -23.71 -0.98 18.45
N SER A 328 -23.77 0.20 17.85
CA SER A 328 -22.56 0.94 17.51
C SER A 328 -21.94 1.53 18.77
N VAL A 329 -20.65 1.28 19.02
CA VAL A 329 -20.01 1.58 20.32
C VAL A 329 -18.59 2.11 20.16
N ILE A 330 -18.28 3.15 20.92
CA ILE A 330 -16.91 3.55 21.25
C ILE A 330 -16.65 3.17 22.71
N THR A 331 -15.65 2.35 22.96
CA THR A 331 -15.16 2.02 24.30
C THR A 331 -13.80 2.69 24.49
N ASN A 332 -13.72 3.62 25.44
CA ASN A 332 -12.52 4.42 25.67
C ASN A 332 -12.30 4.71 27.16
N LEU A 333 -11.11 5.20 27.50
CA LEU A 333 -10.72 5.60 28.86
C LEU A 333 -11.16 7.03 29.19
N GLY A 334 -11.33 7.88 28.17
CA GLY A 334 -11.80 9.26 28.34
C GLY A 334 -11.96 9.99 27.01
N THR A 335 -12.78 11.05 27.03
CA THR A 335 -13.03 11.92 25.89
C THR A 335 -12.80 13.37 26.28
N ASN A 336 -12.01 14.10 25.48
CA ASN A 336 -11.88 15.55 25.54
C ASN A 336 -12.59 16.16 24.32
N LEU A 337 -13.36 17.24 24.53
CA LEU A 337 -14.04 17.97 23.47
C LEU A 337 -13.61 19.44 23.51
N GLY A 338 -13.07 19.95 22.41
CA GLY A 338 -12.62 21.33 22.25
C GLY A 338 -11.47 21.68 23.18
N TYR A 339 -10.31 21.04 22.99
CA TYR A 339 -9.13 21.30 23.81
C TYR A 339 -8.62 22.72 23.57
N ASP A 340 -8.09 22.99 22.37
CA ASP A 340 -7.85 24.35 21.86
C ASP A 340 -8.73 24.67 20.64
N GLY A 341 -9.30 23.64 19.99
CA GLY A 341 -10.12 23.76 18.77
C GLY A 341 -11.61 23.56 19.00
N HIS A 342 -12.32 23.16 17.94
CA HIS A 342 -13.76 22.87 18.00
C HIS A 342 -13.99 21.35 17.96
N GLY A 343 -14.71 20.82 18.94
CA GLY A 343 -15.02 19.39 19.02
C GLY A 343 -16.50 19.15 19.29
N GLU A 344 -17.15 18.33 18.46
CA GLU A 344 -18.55 17.91 18.58
C GLU A 344 -18.70 16.38 18.60
#